data_AF-A0A8H5IZL2-F1
#
_entry.id   AF-A0A8H5IZL2-F1
#
_cell.length_a   1.000
_cell.length_b   1.000
_cell.length_c   1.000
_cell.angle_alpha   90.00
_cell.angle_beta   90.00
_cell.angle_gamma   90.00
#
_symmetry.space_group_name_H-M   'P 1'
#
loop_
_entity.id
_entity.type
_entity.pdbx_description
1 polymer ?
#
loop_
_entity_poly.entity_id
_entity_poly.type
_entity_poly.pdbx_seq_one_letter_code
_entity_poly.pdbx_strand_id
1 'polypeptide(L)'
;MLNNQQQSAVDQKANFTGLYNHKYCRCSNDSINYLIGGRPLPQSWTCAAHTHQVLADRVFFASRERPPKPMVLGLDRTVHAVRYALGAGLIDAGWVEDLEVKDSSPDLRNDALQDIKQPLGRYTVIRTSSYIEIATDLRDQGHVTERLPGVVLRQRRLASAQEQSDAVAHVAARGLNPTGLEEMGFVCADVFIS
;
A
#
# COMPACT_ATOMS: atom_id res chain seq x y z
N MET A 1 4.32 -37.32 30.96
CA MET A 1 3.05 -36.62 31.25
C MET A 1 3.21 -35.17 30.81
N LEU A 2 2.78 -34.84 29.59
CA LEU A 2 2.87 -33.48 29.06
C LEU A 2 1.73 -32.62 29.56
N ASN A 3 2.06 -31.35 29.78
CA ASN A 3 1.34 -30.37 30.58
C ASN A 3 0.06 -29.86 29.87
N ASN A 4 -1.05 -29.78 30.62
CA ASN A 4 -2.39 -29.39 30.13
C ASN A 4 -2.47 -27.99 29.49
N GLN A 5 -1.42 -27.17 29.58
CA GLN A 5 -1.37 -25.87 28.91
C GLN A 5 -0.97 -25.93 27.43
N GLN A 6 -0.21 -26.95 27.00
CA GLN A 6 0.16 -27.10 25.58
C GLN A 6 -0.98 -27.67 24.72
N GLN A 7 -1.90 -28.42 25.32
CA GLN A 7 -3.10 -28.92 24.62
C GLN A 7 -4.06 -27.77 24.27
N SER A 8 -4.22 -26.79 25.15
CA SER A 8 -5.13 -25.64 24.94
C SER A 8 -4.72 -24.71 23.79
N ALA A 9 -3.43 -24.59 23.50
CA ALA A 9 -2.92 -23.77 22.40
C ALA A 9 -3.04 -24.47 21.04
N VAL A 10 -3.00 -25.80 21.01
CA VAL A 10 -3.25 -26.60 19.80
C VAL A 10 -4.76 -26.62 19.50
N ASP A 11 -5.60 -26.72 20.53
CA ASP A 11 -7.07 -26.72 20.38
C ASP A 11 -7.62 -25.32 20.00
N GLN A 12 -6.97 -24.23 20.42
CA GLN A 12 -7.31 -22.88 19.93
C GLN A 12 -6.88 -22.64 18.47
N LYS A 13 -5.87 -23.36 17.97
CA LYS A 13 -5.47 -23.31 16.55
C LYS A 13 -6.36 -24.21 15.68
N ALA A 14 -6.93 -25.27 16.24
CA ALA A 14 -7.87 -26.18 15.57
C ALA A 14 -9.32 -25.64 15.52
N ASN A 15 -9.69 -24.69 16.37
CA ASN A 15 -11.02 -24.06 16.33
C ASN A 15 -11.16 -22.91 15.31
N PHE A 16 -10.09 -22.52 14.61
CA PHE A 16 -10.15 -21.50 13.56
C PHE A 16 -10.50 -22.04 12.17
N THR A 17 -10.52 -23.37 11.98
CA THR A 17 -10.84 -24.03 10.71
C THR A 17 -12.31 -24.41 10.56
N GLY A 18 -13.16 -24.15 11.56
CA GLY A 18 -14.57 -24.58 11.59
C GLY A 18 -15.62 -23.59 11.06
N LEU A 19 -15.27 -22.33 10.73
CA LEU A 19 -16.25 -21.29 10.38
C LEU A 19 -16.33 -20.90 8.90
N TYR A 20 -15.56 -21.55 8.01
CA TYR A 20 -15.57 -21.24 6.58
C TYR A 20 -16.23 -22.33 5.73
N ASN A 21 -17.37 -22.83 6.20
CA ASN A 21 -18.27 -23.65 5.38
C ASN A 21 -19.46 -22.81 4.89
N HIS A 22 -19.16 -21.71 4.20
CA HIS A 22 -20.12 -21.07 3.32
C HIS A 22 -19.61 -21.15 1.88
N LYS A 23 -20.18 -22.14 1.16
CA LYS A 23 -20.62 -21.95 -0.22
C LYS A 23 -21.15 -20.52 -0.38
N TYR A 24 -20.92 -19.91 -1.54
CA TYR A 24 -21.35 -18.57 -1.97
C TYR A 24 -20.38 -17.41 -1.64
N CYS A 25 -19.52 -17.10 -2.61
CA CYS A 25 -19.46 -15.73 -3.12
C CYS A 25 -19.61 -15.83 -4.63
N ARG A 26 -20.86 -15.74 -5.11
CA ARG A 26 -21.06 -15.31 -6.50
C ARG A 26 -20.55 -13.89 -6.55
N CYS A 27 -19.61 -13.59 -7.44
CA CYS A 27 -19.37 -12.22 -7.85
C CYS A 27 -20.72 -11.67 -8.32
N SER A 28 -21.36 -10.87 -7.47
CA SER A 28 -22.43 -10.00 -7.96
C SER A 28 -21.79 -9.05 -8.96
N ASN A 29 -22.57 -8.61 -9.94
CA ASN A 29 -22.20 -7.74 -11.04
C ASN A 29 -21.82 -6.31 -10.57
N ASP A 30 -21.00 -6.18 -9.53
CA ASP A 30 -20.27 -4.95 -9.26
C ASP A 30 -18.98 -5.02 -10.09
N SER A 31 -19.14 -4.69 -11.37
CA SER A 31 -18.07 -4.41 -12.31
C SER A 31 -17.28 -3.19 -11.84
N ILE A 32 -16.59 -3.30 -10.70
CA ILE A 32 -15.67 -2.28 -10.24
C ILE A 32 -14.45 -2.40 -11.13
N ASN A 33 -14.44 -1.59 -12.17
CA ASN A 33 -13.36 -1.50 -13.14
C ASN A 33 -12.13 -0.92 -12.44
N TYR A 34 -11.32 -1.79 -11.84
CA TYR A 34 -10.02 -1.41 -11.34
C TYR A 34 -9.06 -1.18 -12.51
N LEU A 35 -8.28 -0.11 -12.41
CA LEU A 35 -7.30 0.27 -13.42
C LEU A 35 -5.88 0.00 -12.92
N ILE A 36 -5.07 -0.64 -13.78
CA ILE A 36 -3.61 -0.64 -13.65
C ILE A 36 -3.03 0.09 -14.85
N GLY A 37 -2.30 1.18 -14.63
CA GLY A 37 -1.75 1.97 -15.73
C GLY A 37 -2.82 2.50 -16.68
N GLY A 38 -3.92 3.04 -16.13
CA GLY A 38 -5.06 3.54 -16.91
C GLY A 38 -5.88 2.46 -17.65
N ARG A 39 -5.49 1.17 -17.57
CA ARG A 39 -6.11 0.08 -18.30
C ARG A 39 -6.91 -0.86 -17.37
N PRO A 40 -8.06 -1.40 -17.83
CA PRO A 40 -8.80 -2.40 -17.07
C PRO A 40 -7.95 -3.62 -16.73
N LEU A 41 -8.16 -4.20 -15.54
CA LEU A 41 -7.52 -5.47 -15.17
C LEU A 41 -7.76 -6.57 -16.24
N PRO A 42 -6.74 -7.36 -16.61
CA PRO A 42 -6.92 -8.45 -17.57
C PRO A 42 -7.83 -9.55 -17.00
N GLN A 43 -8.67 -10.19 -17.84
CA GLN A 43 -9.63 -11.22 -17.40
C GLN A 43 -8.98 -12.41 -16.66
N SER A 44 -7.74 -12.78 -17.01
CA SER A 44 -6.97 -13.84 -16.34
C SER A 44 -6.51 -13.47 -14.92
N TRP A 45 -6.72 -12.21 -14.51
CA TRP A 45 -6.37 -11.66 -13.19
C TRP A 45 -7.61 -11.42 -12.33
N THR A 46 -8.76 -11.96 -12.75
CA THR A 46 -9.98 -11.98 -11.93
C THR A 46 -9.81 -12.83 -10.68
N CYS A 47 -10.52 -12.43 -9.62
CA CYS A 47 -10.31 -12.76 -8.22
C CYS A 47 -10.27 -14.27 -7.91
N ALA A 48 -9.08 -14.89 -7.87
CA ALA A 48 -9.00 -16.33 -7.56
C ALA A 48 -8.04 -16.76 -6.43
N ALA A 49 -7.39 -15.87 -5.66
CA ALA A 49 -6.41 -16.38 -4.68
C ALA A 49 -6.24 -15.66 -3.32
N HIS A 50 -6.91 -14.55 -3.00
CA HIS A 50 -6.76 -13.87 -1.69
C HIS A 50 -8.08 -13.31 -1.13
N THR A 51 -9.21 -13.88 -1.57
CA THR A 51 -10.53 -13.22 -1.54
C THR A 51 -11.07 -12.94 -0.13
N HIS A 52 -10.94 -13.83 0.85
CA HIS A 52 -11.53 -13.58 2.18
C HIS A 52 -10.86 -12.43 2.93
N GLN A 53 -9.52 -12.37 2.93
CA GLN A 53 -8.81 -11.28 3.59
C GLN A 53 -9.11 -9.94 2.90
N VAL A 54 -9.04 -9.90 1.57
CA VAL A 54 -9.36 -8.67 0.80
C VAL A 54 -10.78 -8.19 1.07
N LEU A 55 -11.76 -9.10 1.13
CA LEU A 55 -13.16 -8.73 1.42
C LEU A 55 -13.34 -8.27 2.87
N ALA A 56 -12.76 -8.96 3.84
CA ALA A 56 -12.81 -8.55 5.24
C ALA A 56 -12.17 -7.17 5.45
N ASP A 57 -11.00 -6.95 4.84
CA ASP A 57 -10.27 -5.70 4.90
C ASP A 57 -11.05 -4.58 4.20
N ARG A 58 -11.68 -4.85 3.05
CA ARG A 58 -12.56 -3.89 2.38
C ARG A 58 -13.69 -3.41 3.29
N VAL A 59 -14.37 -4.32 3.96
CA VAL A 59 -15.43 -3.97 4.92
C VAL A 59 -14.85 -3.16 6.10
N PHE A 60 -13.70 -3.60 6.62
CA PHE A 60 -13.01 -2.93 7.72
C PHE A 60 -12.63 -1.48 7.37
N PHE A 61 -12.03 -1.24 6.20
CA PHE A 61 -11.60 0.10 5.78
C PHE A 61 -12.77 0.98 5.35
N ALA A 62 -13.75 0.44 4.62
CA ALA A 62 -14.96 1.19 4.25
C ALA A 62 -15.72 1.70 5.48
N SER A 63 -15.78 0.92 6.57
CA SER A 63 -16.42 1.35 7.82
C SER A 63 -15.71 2.52 8.54
N ARG A 64 -14.50 2.87 8.12
CA ARG A 64 -13.67 3.95 8.70
C ARG A 64 -13.46 5.12 7.74
N GLU A 65 -14.04 5.04 6.55
CA GLU A 65 -13.94 6.08 5.53
C GLU A 65 -14.61 7.36 6.02
N ARG A 66 -13.94 8.50 5.82
CA ARG A 66 -14.43 9.82 6.24
C ARG A 66 -14.50 10.74 5.01
N PRO A 67 -15.67 11.32 4.71
CA PRO A 67 -15.78 12.30 3.63
C PRO A 67 -15.19 13.68 4.01
N PRO A 68 -14.70 14.46 3.03
CA PRO A 68 -14.56 14.10 1.62
C PRO A 68 -13.40 13.12 1.41
N LYS A 69 -13.62 12.12 0.56
CA LYS A 69 -12.58 11.13 0.22
C LYS A 69 -11.62 11.76 -0.79
N PRO A 70 -10.30 11.83 -0.50
CA PRO A 70 -9.33 12.19 -1.52
C PRO A 70 -9.22 11.06 -2.56
N MET A 71 -8.87 11.41 -3.79
CA MET A 71 -8.40 10.40 -4.75
C MET A 71 -7.06 9.86 -4.26
N VAL A 72 -6.94 8.54 -4.16
CA VAL A 72 -5.72 7.86 -3.72
C VAL A 72 -5.19 7.01 -4.86
N LEU A 73 -4.00 7.37 -5.36
CA LEU A 73 -3.30 6.65 -6.40
C LEU A 73 -2.17 5.82 -5.77
N GLY A 74 -2.09 4.53 -6.10
CA GLY A 74 -1.09 3.61 -5.55
C GLY A 74 0.04 3.30 -6.52
N LEU A 75 1.25 3.17 -6.00
CA LEU A 75 2.44 2.78 -6.77
C LEU A 75 3.20 1.74 -5.95
N ASP A 76 3.49 0.58 -6.53
CA ASP A 76 4.32 -0.45 -5.90
C ASP A 76 5.02 -1.29 -6.96
N ARG A 77 6.23 -1.78 -6.71
CA ARG A 77 6.93 -2.64 -7.66
C ARG A 77 6.29 -4.02 -7.86
N THR A 78 5.40 -4.43 -6.96
CA THR A 78 4.77 -5.75 -6.95
C THR A 78 3.31 -5.69 -7.37
N VAL A 79 2.92 -6.56 -8.30
CA VAL A 79 1.53 -6.63 -8.74
C VAL A 79 0.59 -7.08 -7.60
N HIS A 80 1.09 -7.89 -6.67
CA HIS A 80 0.29 -8.39 -5.55
C HIS A 80 -0.14 -7.27 -4.59
N ALA A 81 0.74 -6.30 -4.30
CA ALA A 81 0.40 -5.17 -3.43
C ALA A 81 -0.64 -4.24 -4.09
N VAL A 82 -0.42 -3.86 -5.35
CA VAL A 82 -1.36 -3.01 -6.11
C VAL A 82 -2.73 -3.67 -6.19
N ARG A 83 -2.79 -4.97 -6.50
CA ARG A 83 -4.06 -5.71 -6.57
C ARG A 83 -4.76 -5.82 -5.23
N TYR A 84 -4.03 -6.07 -4.15
CA TYR A 84 -4.61 -6.10 -2.81
C TYR A 84 -5.22 -4.74 -2.45
N ALA A 85 -4.48 -3.66 -2.66
CA ALA A 85 -4.94 -2.31 -2.33
C ALA A 85 -6.18 -1.90 -3.13
N LEU A 86 -6.23 -2.20 -4.43
CA LEU A 86 -7.41 -2.02 -5.27
C LEU A 86 -8.59 -2.85 -4.73
N GLY A 87 -8.39 -4.16 -4.53
CA GLY A 87 -9.44 -5.06 -4.06
C GLY A 87 -10.02 -4.69 -2.69
N ALA A 88 -9.16 -4.20 -1.78
CA ALA A 88 -9.53 -3.72 -0.45
C ALA A 88 -10.15 -2.31 -0.45
N GLY A 89 -10.15 -1.61 -1.60
CA GLY A 89 -10.68 -0.25 -1.73
C GLY A 89 -9.79 0.83 -1.08
N LEU A 90 -8.50 0.55 -0.90
CA LEU A 90 -7.52 1.47 -0.32
C LEU A 90 -7.01 2.52 -1.31
N ILE A 91 -7.01 2.19 -2.60
CA ILE A 91 -6.60 3.06 -3.71
C ILE A 91 -7.64 3.01 -4.83
N ASP A 92 -7.77 4.10 -5.57
CA ASP A 92 -8.72 4.27 -6.67
C ASP A 92 -8.11 3.81 -8.01
N ALA A 93 -6.79 3.93 -8.19
CA ALA A 93 -6.03 3.37 -9.31
C ALA A 93 -4.59 3.03 -8.86
N GLY A 94 -3.88 2.18 -9.60
CA GLY A 94 -2.46 1.91 -9.27
C GLY A 94 -1.55 1.50 -10.41
N TRP A 95 -0.25 1.63 -10.20
CA TRP A 95 0.80 1.31 -11.17
C TRP A 95 1.81 0.34 -10.57
N VAL A 96 2.26 -0.63 -11.38
CA VAL A 96 3.27 -1.60 -10.97
C VAL A 96 4.62 -1.21 -11.55
N GLU A 97 5.40 -0.43 -10.80
CA GLU A 97 6.68 0.10 -11.27
C GLU A 97 7.73 0.05 -10.17
N ASP A 98 8.96 -0.25 -10.57
CA ASP A 98 10.12 -0.25 -9.69
C ASP A 98 10.96 1.00 -9.95
N LEU A 99 10.54 2.11 -9.31
CA LEU A 99 11.24 3.40 -9.38
C LEU A 99 12.54 3.43 -8.56
N GLU A 100 12.94 2.30 -7.95
CA GLU A 100 14.26 2.19 -7.34
C GLU A 100 15.32 1.81 -8.39
N VAL A 101 14.89 1.32 -9.56
CA VAL A 101 15.76 0.76 -10.60
C VAL A 101 15.57 1.41 -11.97
N LYS A 102 14.37 1.94 -12.25
CA LYS A 102 14.01 2.43 -13.58
C LYS A 102 13.21 3.72 -13.48
N ASP A 103 13.42 4.60 -14.45
CA ASP A 103 12.59 5.80 -14.65
C ASP A 103 11.10 5.45 -14.78
N SER A 104 10.27 6.43 -14.42
CA SER A 104 8.82 6.33 -14.52
C SER A 104 8.33 6.06 -15.95
N SER A 105 7.32 5.20 -16.07
CA SER A 105 6.73 4.93 -17.37
C SER A 105 5.95 6.14 -17.90
N PRO A 106 5.76 6.26 -19.23
CA PRO A 106 4.83 7.22 -19.79
C PRO A 106 3.40 7.06 -19.27
N ASP A 107 2.94 5.83 -18.98
CA ASP A 107 1.60 5.58 -18.45
C ASP A 107 1.46 6.17 -17.02
N LEU A 108 2.48 6.05 -16.18
CA LEU A 108 2.48 6.72 -14.86
C LEU A 108 2.49 8.24 -14.98
N ARG A 109 3.33 8.78 -15.86
CA ARG A 109 3.44 10.23 -16.06
C ARG A 109 2.17 10.86 -16.65
N ASN A 110 1.57 10.21 -17.64
CA ASN A 110 0.43 10.77 -18.34
C ASN A 110 -0.89 10.56 -17.59
N ASP A 111 -1.09 9.41 -16.95
CA ASP A 111 -2.38 9.10 -16.33
C ASP A 111 -2.44 9.51 -14.86
N ALA A 112 -1.38 9.27 -14.08
CA ALA A 112 -1.41 9.57 -12.64
C ALA A 112 -1.11 11.04 -12.35
N LEU A 113 -0.16 11.64 -13.07
CA LEU A 113 0.34 12.99 -12.76
C LEU A 113 -0.46 14.10 -13.46
N GLN A 114 -1.05 13.85 -14.64
CA GLN A 114 -1.85 14.88 -15.33
C GLN A 114 -3.24 15.11 -14.73
N ASP A 115 -3.79 14.14 -14.00
CA ASP A 115 -5.07 14.29 -13.27
C ASP A 115 -4.91 15.12 -11.98
N ILE A 116 -3.67 15.45 -11.59
CA ILE A 116 -3.34 16.36 -10.48
C ILE A 116 -3.48 17.82 -10.97
N LYS A 117 -4.62 18.14 -11.61
CA LYS A 117 -5.04 19.52 -11.88
C LYS A 117 -5.73 20.18 -10.68
N GLN A 118 -5.91 19.43 -9.59
CA GLN A 118 -6.27 19.99 -8.30
C GLN A 118 -5.04 20.73 -7.73
N PRO A 119 -5.21 21.91 -7.11
CA PRO A 119 -4.10 22.78 -6.69
C PRO A 119 -3.24 22.21 -5.55
N LEU A 120 -3.49 20.97 -5.07
CA LEU A 120 -2.70 20.35 -4.02
C LEU A 120 -2.70 18.81 -4.12
N GLY A 121 -1.54 18.22 -4.45
CA GLY A 121 -1.27 16.79 -4.36
C GLY A 121 -0.59 16.42 -3.03
N ARG A 122 -0.93 15.27 -2.44
CA ARG A 122 -0.22 14.72 -1.27
C ARG A 122 0.38 13.35 -1.60
N TYR A 123 1.70 13.22 -1.46
CA TYR A 123 2.43 11.99 -1.72
C TYR A 123 2.99 11.45 -0.41
N THR A 124 2.68 10.19 -0.10
CA THR A 124 3.24 9.49 1.06
C THR A 124 4.27 8.49 0.57
N VAL A 125 5.54 8.71 0.89
CA VAL A 125 6.67 7.94 0.34
C VAL A 125 7.38 7.21 1.46
N ILE A 126 7.53 5.89 1.33
CA ILE A 126 8.25 5.09 2.32
C ILE A 126 9.69 5.58 2.42
N ARG A 127 10.18 5.80 3.64
CA ARG A 127 11.50 6.39 3.91
C ARG A 127 12.68 5.50 3.56
N THR A 128 12.44 4.27 3.12
CA THR A 128 13.46 3.41 2.50
C THR A 128 13.60 3.64 0.98
N SER A 129 12.63 4.30 0.33
CA SER A 129 12.57 4.47 -1.13
C SER A 129 12.71 5.94 -1.58
N SER A 130 13.37 6.17 -2.72
CA SER A 130 13.62 7.52 -3.25
C SER A 130 12.35 8.17 -3.81
N TYR A 131 12.22 9.50 -3.65
CA TYR A 131 11.15 10.30 -4.27
C TYR A 131 11.66 11.18 -5.42
N ILE A 132 12.97 11.15 -5.70
CA ILE A 132 13.62 12.13 -6.58
C ILE A 132 13.08 12.08 -8.01
N GLU A 133 12.83 10.88 -8.53
CA GLU A 133 12.35 10.69 -9.91
C GLU A 133 10.93 11.24 -10.08
N ILE A 134 10.00 10.86 -9.20
CA ILE A 134 8.64 11.42 -9.17
C ILE A 134 8.67 12.95 -8.99
N ALA A 135 9.51 13.46 -8.10
CA ALA A 135 9.65 14.90 -7.89
C ALA A 135 10.19 15.63 -9.14
N THR A 136 11.01 14.96 -9.94
CA THR A 136 11.54 15.48 -11.21
C THR A 136 10.45 15.50 -12.27
N ASP A 137 9.70 14.41 -12.44
CA ASP A 137 8.58 14.35 -13.39
C ASP A 137 7.48 15.37 -13.08
N LEU A 138 7.21 15.59 -11.78
CA LEU A 138 6.28 16.62 -11.32
C LEU A 138 6.80 18.03 -11.65
N ARG A 139 8.10 18.28 -11.44
CA ARG A 139 8.73 19.54 -11.80
C ARG A 139 8.65 19.83 -13.29
N ASP A 140 8.88 18.82 -14.13
CA ASP A 140 8.80 18.96 -15.59
C ASP A 140 7.38 19.28 -16.07
N GLN A 141 6.37 18.96 -15.25
CA GLN A 141 4.96 19.33 -15.46
C GLN A 141 4.56 20.65 -14.80
N GLY A 142 5.49 21.37 -14.18
CA GLY A 142 5.28 22.69 -13.56
C GLY A 142 4.89 22.65 -12.09
N HIS A 143 4.97 21.49 -11.43
CA HIS A 143 4.69 21.36 -10.00
C HIS A 143 5.93 21.60 -9.13
N VAL A 144 5.73 22.14 -7.93
CA VAL A 144 6.79 22.26 -6.91
C VAL A 144 6.45 21.34 -5.75
N THR A 145 7.26 20.30 -5.57
CA THR A 145 7.08 19.35 -4.47
C THR A 145 7.92 19.76 -3.27
N GLU A 146 7.30 19.84 -2.09
CA GLU A 146 7.98 20.10 -0.83
C GLU A 146 7.70 18.99 0.17
N ARG A 147 8.75 18.52 0.86
CA ARG A 147 8.57 17.61 2.00
C ARG A 147 8.00 18.39 3.17
N LEU A 148 6.89 17.93 3.74
CA LEU A 148 6.28 18.53 4.92
C LEU A 148 7.17 18.25 6.16
N PRO A 149 7.82 19.28 6.74
CA PRO A 149 8.80 19.07 7.79
C PRO A 149 8.12 18.57 9.08
N GLY A 150 8.76 17.59 9.73
CA GLY A 150 8.28 17.04 11.00
C GLY A 150 7.08 16.09 10.90
N VAL A 151 6.52 15.87 9.70
CA VAL A 151 5.41 14.95 9.50
C VAL A 151 5.92 13.63 8.94
N VAL A 152 5.95 12.61 9.80
CA VAL A 152 6.25 11.23 9.43
C VAL A 152 5.08 10.34 9.81
N LEU A 153 4.56 9.58 8.85
CA LEU A 153 3.48 8.65 9.07
C LEU A 153 4.04 7.27 9.40
N ARG A 154 3.63 6.70 10.54
CA ARG A 154 3.85 5.29 10.86
C ARG A 154 2.78 4.47 10.15
N GLN A 155 3.18 3.73 9.12
CA GLN A 155 2.23 2.98 8.29
C GLN A 155 1.88 1.62 8.90
N ARG A 156 2.88 0.75 9.05
CA ARG A 156 2.70 -0.59 9.63
C ARG A 156 3.83 -0.97 10.56
N ARG A 157 3.63 -2.01 11.34
CA ARG A 157 4.72 -2.67 12.07
C ARG A 157 5.64 -3.39 11.08
N LEU A 158 6.93 -3.33 11.36
CA LEU A 158 7.92 -4.23 10.77
C LEU A 158 7.62 -5.65 11.28
N ALA A 159 7.69 -6.63 10.40
CA ALA A 159 7.30 -8.02 10.64
C ALA A 159 8.40 -8.82 11.35
N SER A 160 9.65 -8.35 11.31
CA SER A 160 10.78 -9.03 11.95
C SER A 160 11.89 -8.08 12.37
N ALA A 161 12.77 -8.54 13.26
CA ALA A 161 13.98 -7.82 13.66
C ALA A 161 14.97 -7.63 12.49
N GLN A 162 14.95 -8.55 11.52
CA GLN A 162 15.77 -8.41 10.31
C GLN A 162 15.25 -7.27 9.45
N GLU A 163 13.96 -7.26 9.15
CA GLU A 163 13.32 -6.18 8.38
C GLU A 163 13.52 -4.82 9.06
N GLN A 164 13.48 -4.79 10.40
CA GLN A 164 13.78 -3.59 11.17
C GLN A 164 15.23 -3.12 10.99
N SER A 165 16.20 -4.04 11.11
CA SER A 165 17.61 -3.72 10.90
C SER A 165 17.86 -3.17 9.48
N ASP A 166 17.25 -3.80 8.47
CA ASP A 166 17.38 -3.40 7.07
C ASP A 166 16.74 -2.03 6.82
N ALA A 167 15.55 -1.77 7.38
CA ALA A 167 14.88 -0.48 7.27
C ALA A 167 15.70 0.65 7.92
N VAL A 168 16.23 0.42 9.13
CA VAL A 168 17.10 1.38 9.83
C VAL A 168 18.36 1.67 9.00
N ALA A 169 19.01 0.63 8.46
CA ALA A 169 20.19 0.78 7.62
C ALA A 169 19.92 1.59 6.34
N HIS A 170 18.82 1.30 5.63
CA HIS A 170 18.44 2.05 4.43
C HIS A 170 18.10 3.52 4.73
N VAL A 171 17.37 3.79 5.80
CA VAL A 171 17.02 5.16 6.22
C VAL A 171 18.28 5.95 6.59
N ALA A 172 19.18 5.35 7.36
CA ALA A 172 20.46 5.96 7.73
C ALA A 172 21.36 6.22 6.51
N ALA A 173 21.42 5.28 5.56
CA ALA A 173 22.19 5.44 4.32
C ALA A 173 21.71 6.63 3.46
N ARG A 174 20.44 7.01 3.61
CA ARG A 174 19.85 8.21 2.97
C ARG A 174 20.05 9.49 3.77
N GLY A 175 20.77 9.46 4.88
CA GLY A 175 20.97 10.61 5.78
C GLY A 175 19.74 11.01 6.58
N LEU A 176 18.75 10.12 6.70
CA LEU A 176 17.55 10.35 7.50
C LEU A 176 17.74 9.77 8.91
N ASN A 177 17.11 10.40 9.92
CA ASN A 177 17.14 9.92 11.30
C ASN A 177 16.06 8.83 11.54
N PRO A 178 16.42 7.60 11.92
CA PRO A 178 15.48 6.52 12.21
C PRO A 178 14.98 6.49 13.66
N THR A 179 15.53 7.32 14.55
CA THR A 179 15.24 7.28 15.99
C THR A 179 13.78 7.59 16.28
N GLY A 180 13.17 6.74 17.12
CA GLY A 180 11.75 6.85 17.48
C GLY A 180 10.78 6.48 16.34
N LEU A 181 11.28 6.00 15.21
CA LEU A 181 10.52 5.67 14.01
C LEU A 181 10.77 4.21 13.62
N GLU A 182 11.67 3.95 12.68
CA GLU A 182 12.04 2.61 12.23
C GLU A 182 12.69 1.80 13.37
N GLU A 183 13.45 2.45 14.26
CA GLU A 183 13.98 1.84 15.48
C GLU A 183 12.89 1.36 16.45
N MET A 184 11.68 1.89 16.33
CA MET A 184 10.52 1.44 17.12
C MET A 184 9.71 0.35 16.41
N GLY A 185 10.23 -0.22 15.32
CA GLY A 185 9.62 -1.32 14.59
C GLY A 185 8.46 -0.87 13.71
N PHE A 186 8.54 0.33 13.11
CA PHE A 186 7.55 0.82 12.15
C PHE A 186 8.14 1.03 10.75
N VAL A 187 7.39 0.65 9.72
CA VAL A 187 7.56 1.21 8.39
C VAL A 187 7.03 2.64 8.42
N CYS A 188 7.88 3.60 8.03
CA CYS A 188 7.57 5.01 8.10
C CYS A 188 7.60 5.67 6.72
N ALA A 189 6.76 6.68 6.52
CA ALA A 189 6.66 7.43 5.28
C ALA A 189 6.78 8.94 5.51
N ASP A 190 7.55 9.61 4.65
CA ASP A 190 7.58 11.06 4.54
C ASP A 190 6.36 11.53 3.74
N VAL A 191 5.87 12.73 4.04
CA VAL A 191 4.77 13.37 3.30
C VAL A 191 5.30 14.51 2.46
N PHE A 192 4.98 14.51 1.16
CA PHE A 192 5.26 15.60 0.24
C PHE A 192 3.95 16.24 -0.21
N ILE A 193 3.98 17.56 -0.38
CA ILE A 193 2.89 18.38 -0.92
C ILE A 193 3.34 19.04 -2.20
N SER A 194 2.43 19.21 -3.16
CA SER A 194 2.74 19.76 -4.48
C SER A 194 1.61 20.50 -5.13
#